data_AF-A0A0F9C2I6-F1
#
_entry.id   AF-A0A0F9C2I6-F1
#
_cell.length_a   1.000
_cell.length_b   1.000
_cell.length_c   1.000
_cell.angle_alpha   90.00
_cell.angle_beta   90.00
_cell.angle_gamma   90.00
#
_symmetry.space_group_name_H-M   'P 1'
#
loop_
_entity.id
_entity.type
_entity.pdbx_description
1 polymer ?
#
loop_
_entity_poly.entity_id
_entity_poly.type
_entity_poly.pdbx_seq_one_letter_code
_entity_poly.pdbx_strand_id
1 'polypeptide(L)'
;MKRMNYRTLILTALSIILLVPGAVFPNEMTEVWGTIYRNAPNLQQKYAVMLNIIELDNRDMVPLLIEALDELNNQRIEYNKQEAVIQDDLKFLIISEVGNLKAGEAGPYIYRAMKETDDPFLKSESISALGKIGAKTYAHEISLILKNLTLSRGNDSRGAEAIAFGCI
;
A
#
# COMPACT_ATOMS: atom_id res chain seq x y z
N MET A 1 17.75 52.16 21.08
CA MET A 1 16.76 51.08 21.25
C MET A 1 15.95 50.96 19.96
N LYS A 2 16.41 50.15 19.00
CA LYS A 2 15.85 50.06 17.64
C LYS A 2 14.86 48.89 17.62
N ARG A 3 13.56 49.18 17.49
CA ARG A 3 12.51 48.15 17.40
C ARG A 3 12.71 47.35 16.11
N MET A 4 13.13 46.10 16.27
CA MET A 4 13.30 45.13 15.18
C MET A 4 11.92 44.62 14.77
N ASN A 5 11.57 44.77 13.50
CA ASN A 5 10.26 44.44 12.96
C ASN A 5 10.11 42.91 12.81
N TYR A 6 9.12 42.32 13.50
CA TYR A 6 8.80 40.89 13.47
C TYR A 6 8.53 40.33 12.05
N ARG A 7 8.15 41.19 11.10
CA ARG A 7 7.91 40.80 9.69
C ARG A 7 9.19 40.41 8.93
N THR A 8 10.34 40.97 9.31
CA THR A 8 11.63 40.65 8.67
C THR A 8 12.23 39.36 9.24
N LEU A 9 11.85 38.96 10.46
CA LEU A 9 12.21 37.69 11.09
C LEU A 9 11.43 36.49 10.52
N ILE A 10 10.19 36.70 10.09
CA ILE A 10 9.37 35.63 9.48
C ILE A 10 9.85 35.29 8.06
N LEU A 11 10.36 36.27 7.30
CA LEU A 11 10.85 36.02 5.93
C LEU A 11 12.24 35.36 5.92
N THR A 12 13.08 35.57 6.93
CA THR A 12 14.34 34.84 7.05
C THR A 12 14.16 33.42 7.58
N ALA A 13 13.15 33.17 8.43
CA ALA A 13 12.84 31.80 8.88
C ALA A 13 12.29 30.90 7.76
N LEU A 14 11.64 31.46 6.74
CA LEU A 14 11.11 30.70 5.61
C LEU A 14 12.13 30.40 4.49
N SER A 15 13.34 30.98 4.56
CA SER A 15 14.34 30.89 3.49
C SER A 15 15.50 29.92 3.79
N ILE A 16 15.50 29.24 4.95
CA ILE A 16 16.54 28.28 5.36
C ILE A 16 16.03 26.82 5.25
N ILE A 17 15.12 26.53 4.32
CA ILE A 17 14.69 25.15 4.03
C ILE A 17 15.12 24.69 2.62
N LEU A 18 15.80 25.55 1.84
CA LEU A 18 16.10 25.27 0.43
C LEU A 18 17.54 24.89 0.07
N LEU A 19 18.42 24.58 1.03
CA LEU A 19 19.76 24.12 0.68
C LEU A 19 20.36 23.15 1.69
N VAL A 20 19.94 21.90 1.59
CA VAL A 20 20.80 20.77 1.98
C VAL A 20 20.87 19.81 0.79
N PRO A 21 21.84 19.96 -0.12
CA PRO A 21 22.24 18.86 -0.99
C PRO A 21 23.12 17.93 -0.15
N GLY A 22 22.49 17.22 0.77
CA GLY A 22 23.11 16.20 1.61
C GLY A 22 22.60 14.85 1.13
N ALA A 23 23.51 13.95 0.79
CA ALA A 23 23.20 12.57 0.46
C ALA A 23 22.26 11.99 1.52
N VAL A 24 20.98 11.84 1.18
CA VAL A 24 20.05 11.20 2.09
C VAL A 24 20.36 9.72 2.04
N PHE A 25 20.89 9.19 3.13
CA PHE A 25 21.13 7.76 3.23
C PHE A 25 19.78 7.05 3.15
N PRO A 26 19.65 5.92 2.43
CA PRO A 26 18.35 5.29 2.22
C PRO A 26 17.59 4.92 3.50
N ASN A 27 18.31 4.74 4.61
CA ASN A 27 17.72 4.51 5.94
C ASN A 27 16.99 5.73 6.50
N GLU A 28 17.46 6.96 6.26
CA GLU A 28 16.86 8.17 6.83
C GLU A 28 15.51 8.49 6.17
N MET A 29 15.41 8.33 4.84
CA MET A 29 14.14 8.54 4.13
C MET A 29 13.06 7.56 4.61
N THR A 30 13.44 6.29 4.75
CA THR A 30 12.52 5.24 5.21
C THR A 30 12.03 5.51 6.63
N GLU A 31 12.90 6.00 7.51
CA GLU A 31 12.54 6.38 8.87
C GLU A 31 11.60 7.60 8.92
N VAL A 32 11.87 8.63 8.11
CA VAL A 32 11.02 9.82 8.02
C VAL A 32 9.63 9.45 7.52
N TRP A 33 9.54 8.74 6.39
CA TRP A 33 8.25 8.32 5.83
C TRP A 33 7.50 7.36 6.73
N GLY A 34 8.19 6.42 7.36
CA GLY A 34 7.58 5.52 8.34
C GLY A 34 7.01 6.28 9.53
N THR A 35 7.71 7.31 10.01
CA THR A 35 7.22 8.17 11.09
C THR A 35 5.99 8.96 10.68
N ILE A 36 5.97 9.52 9.47
CA ILE A 36 4.81 10.26 8.95
C ILE A 36 3.61 9.33 8.79
N TYR A 37 3.80 8.13 8.23
CA TYR A 37 2.74 7.14 8.03
C TYR A 37 2.13 6.66 9.35
N ARG A 38 2.98 6.30 10.34
CA ARG A 38 2.52 5.83 11.65
C ARG A 38 1.77 6.91 12.44
N ASN A 39 2.18 8.17 12.29
CA ASN A 39 1.54 9.29 12.99
C ASN A 39 0.31 9.85 12.25
N ALA A 40 -0.03 9.31 11.07
CA ALA A 40 -1.21 9.73 10.35
C ALA A 40 -2.49 9.34 11.14
N PRO A 41 -3.36 10.31 11.49
CA PRO A 41 -4.49 10.14 12.41
C PRO A 41 -5.67 9.35 11.84
N ASN A 42 -5.76 9.17 10.52
CA ASN A 42 -6.85 8.44 9.88
C ASN A 42 -6.41 7.80 8.56
N LEU A 43 -7.25 6.91 8.02
CA LEU A 43 -6.96 6.16 6.81
C LEU A 43 -6.77 7.05 5.58
N GLN A 44 -7.50 8.17 5.49
CA GLN A 44 -7.35 9.14 4.39
C GLN A 44 -5.94 9.74 4.38
N GLN A 45 -5.42 10.09 5.56
CA GLN A 45 -4.06 10.62 5.68
C GLN A 45 -3.01 9.53 5.46
N LYS A 46 -3.22 8.31 5.98
CA LYS A 46 -2.36 7.15 5.66
C LYS A 46 -2.30 6.90 4.15
N TYR A 47 -3.43 6.99 3.45
CA TYR A 47 -3.52 6.85 2.00
C TYR A 47 -2.74 7.93 1.26
N ALA A 48 -2.92 9.21 1.62
CA ALA A 48 -2.17 10.31 1.03
C ALA A 48 -0.66 10.17 1.24
N VAL A 49 -0.23 9.77 2.43
CA VAL A 49 1.19 9.50 2.71
C VAL A 49 1.69 8.33 1.87
N MET A 50 0.91 7.26 1.77
CA MET A 50 1.30 6.08 0.99
C MET A 50 1.49 6.39 -0.50
N LEU A 51 0.64 7.25 -1.09
CA LEU A 51 0.85 7.72 -2.46
C LEU A 51 2.23 8.35 -2.66
N ASN A 52 2.70 9.15 -1.70
CA ASN A 52 4.03 9.74 -1.77
C ASN A 52 5.14 8.69 -1.57
N ILE A 53 4.91 7.65 -0.76
CA ILE A 53 5.88 6.57 -0.55
C ILE A 53 6.06 5.73 -1.82
N ILE A 54 4.96 5.32 -2.47
CA ILE A 54 5.03 4.48 -3.68
C ILE A 54 5.61 5.24 -4.88
N GLU A 55 5.44 6.56 -4.95
CA GLU A 55 6.05 7.40 -5.99
C GLU A 55 7.59 7.38 -5.96
N LEU A 56 8.19 6.98 -4.83
CA LEU A 56 9.63 6.83 -4.71
C LEU A 56 10.17 5.61 -5.46
N ASP A 57 9.32 4.63 -5.78
CA ASP A 57 9.68 3.35 -6.43
C ASP A 57 10.97 2.74 -5.83
N ASN A 58 11.05 2.76 -4.49
CA ASN A 58 12.26 2.42 -3.76
C ASN A 58 12.06 1.13 -2.95
N ARG A 59 12.90 0.14 -3.25
CA ARG A 59 12.90 -1.16 -2.56
C ARG A 59 13.22 -1.06 -1.06
N ASP A 60 13.89 -0.02 -0.61
CA ASP A 60 14.16 0.21 0.82
C ASP A 60 12.87 0.50 1.61
N MET A 61 11.77 0.86 0.94
CA MET A 61 10.45 1.04 1.56
C MET A 61 9.70 -0.28 1.81
N VAL A 62 10.17 -1.41 1.26
CA VAL A 62 9.49 -2.72 1.38
C VAL A 62 9.17 -3.09 2.84
N PRO A 63 10.07 -2.93 3.83
CA PRO A 63 9.73 -3.21 5.22
C PRO A 63 8.55 -2.38 5.75
N LEU A 64 8.49 -1.09 5.39
CA LEU A 64 7.39 -0.20 5.78
C LEU A 64 6.08 -0.58 5.06
N LEU A 65 6.15 -0.93 3.78
CA LEU A 65 4.99 -1.41 3.01
C LEU A 65 4.41 -2.69 3.61
N ILE A 66 5.26 -3.63 4.03
CA ILE A 66 4.85 -4.86 4.70
C ILE A 66 4.23 -4.58 6.06
N GLU A 67 4.86 -3.71 6.87
CA GLU A 67 4.32 -3.26 8.17
C GLU A 67 2.91 -2.68 8.00
N ALA A 68 2.74 -1.78 7.02
CA ALA A 68 1.46 -1.16 6.70
C ALA A 68 0.41 -2.18 6.23
N LEU A 69 0.78 -3.13 5.37
CA LEU A 69 -0.15 -4.16 4.92
C LEU A 69 -0.60 -5.08 6.06
N ASP A 70 0.33 -5.46 6.95
CA ASP A 70 0.00 -6.27 8.12
C ASP A 70 -0.91 -5.50 9.09
N GLU A 71 -0.64 -4.21 9.33
CA GLU A 71 -1.53 -3.33 10.11
C GLU A 71 -2.96 -3.37 9.56
N LEU A 72 -3.12 -3.18 8.25
CA LEU A 72 -4.43 -3.13 7.59
C LEU A 72 -5.13 -4.50 7.54
N ASN A 73 -4.39 -5.59 7.47
CA ASN A 73 -4.95 -6.94 7.55
C ASN A 73 -5.45 -7.27 8.97
N ASN A 74 -4.87 -6.66 10.00
CA ASN A 74 -5.29 -6.87 11.39
C ASN A 74 -6.36 -5.88 11.86
N GLN A 75 -6.55 -4.77 11.15
CA GLN A 75 -7.55 -3.76 11.49
C GLN A 75 -8.95 -4.19 11.03
N ARG A 76 -9.87 -4.37 11.98
CA ARG A 76 -11.29 -4.63 11.72
C ARG A 76 -12.07 -3.33 11.56
N ILE A 77 -12.81 -3.20 10.46
CA ILE A 77 -13.72 -2.06 10.22
C ILE A 77 -15.16 -2.59 10.27
N GLU A 78 -15.74 -2.63 11.47
CA GLU A 78 -17.00 -3.35 11.69
C GLU A 78 -18.25 -2.54 11.28
N TYR A 79 -18.16 -1.21 11.12
CA TYR A 79 -19.37 -0.37 10.96
C TYR A 79 -19.28 0.77 9.94
N ASN A 80 -18.09 1.14 9.47
CA ASN A 80 -17.90 2.30 8.60
C ASN A 80 -17.55 1.87 7.17
N LYS A 81 -18.56 1.86 6.29
CA LYS A 81 -18.39 1.49 4.87
C LYS A 81 -17.40 2.39 4.12
N GLN A 82 -17.33 3.68 4.46
CA GLN A 82 -16.42 4.60 3.78
C GLN A 82 -14.97 4.32 4.17
N GLU A 83 -14.73 4.06 5.46
CA GLU A 83 -13.41 3.63 5.93
C GLU A 83 -13.01 2.27 5.38
N ALA A 84 -13.95 1.34 5.23
CA ALA A 84 -13.69 0.05 4.59
C ALA A 84 -13.19 0.22 3.14
N VAL A 85 -13.85 1.08 2.35
CA VAL A 85 -13.39 1.38 0.99
C VAL A 85 -11.99 1.96 0.97
N ILE A 86 -11.68 2.92 1.83
CA ILE A 86 -10.34 3.54 1.88
C ILE A 86 -9.29 2.53 2.36
N GLN A 87 -9.64 1.62 3.26
CA GLN A 87 -8.77 0.54 3.69
C GLN A 87 -8.44 -0.40 2.52
N ASP A 88 -9.45 -0.78 1.73
CA ASP A 88 -9.26 -1.64 0.56
C ASP A 88 -8.43 -0.93 -0.52
N ASP A 89 -8.69 0.35 -0.79
CA ASP A 89 -7.88 1.18 -1.70
C ASP A 89 -6.42 1.27 -1.23
N LEU A 90 -6.20 1.43 0.08
CA LEU A 90 -4.85 1.48 0.65
C LEU A 90 -4.14 0.12 0.55
N LYS A 91 -4.85 -0.99 0.83
CA LYS A 91 -4.32 -2.34 0.61
C LYS A 91 -3.96 -2.55 -0.85
N PHE A 92 -4.82 -2.11 -1.78
CA PHE A 92 -4.58 -2.20 -3.22
C PHE A 92 -3.28 -1.50 -3.62
N LEU A 93 -3.07 -0.26 -3.18
CA LEU A 93 -1.84 0.49 -3.45
C LEU A 93 -0.61 -0.26 -2.96
N ILE A 94 -0.63 -0.70 -1.70
CA ILE A 94 0.52 -1.37 -1.07
C ILE A 94 0.83 -2.68 -1.76
N ILE A 95 -0.19 -3.51 -2.04
CA ILE A 95 -0.05 -4.82 -2.69
C ILE A 95 0.52 -4.68 -4.11
N SER A 96 -0.01 -3.72 -4.87
CA SER A 96 0.49 -3.43 -6.22
C SER A 96 1.98 -3.06 -6.18
N GLU A 97 2.35 -2.18 -5.24
CA GLU A 97 3.72 -1.71 -5.11
C GLU A 97 4.69 -2.82 -4.70
N VAL A 98 4.40 -3.59 -3.65
CA VAL A 98 5.28 -4.71 -3.26
C VAL A 98 5.38 -5.79 -4.36
N GLY A 99 4.32 -5.94 -5.17
CA GLY A 99 4.33 -6.76 -6.37
C GLY A 99 5.28 -6.23 -7.44
N ASN A 100 5.23 -4.92 -7.71
CA ASN A 100 6.09 -4.25 -8.71
C ASN A 100 7.57 -4.28 -8.29
N LEU A 101 7.85 -4.07 -7.00
CA LEU A 101 9.17 -4.17 -6.38
C LEU A 101 9.68 -5.62 -6.26
N LYS A 102 8.86 -6.61 -6.64
CA LYS A 102 9.16 -8.06 -6.55
C LYS A 102 9.59 -8.48 -5.15
N ALA A 103 8.93 -7.95 -4.13
CA ALA A 103 9.22 -8.24 -2.72
C ALA A 103 8.63 -9.60 -2.31
N GLY A 104 9.41 -10.68 -2.50
CA GLY A 104 9.02 -12.05 -2.14
C GLY A 104 8.63 -12.21 -0.66
N GLU A 105 9.27 -11.45 0.21
CA GLU A 105 8.99 -11.36 1.65
C GLU A 105 7.56 -10.91 1.99
N ALA A 106 6.89 -10.19 1.08
CA ALA A 106 5.50 -9.75 1.27
C ALA A 106 4.47 -10.87 1.04
N GLY A 107 4.88 -12.04 0.52
CA GLY A 107 3.99 -13.12 0.09
C GLY A 107 2.93 -13.55 1.10
N PRO A 108 3.27 -13.81 2.39
CA PRO A 108 2.28 -14.18 3.41
C PRO A 108 1.21 -13.10 3.64
N TYR A 109 1.60 -11.82 3.60
CA TYR A 109 0.71 -10.69 3.86
C TYR A 109 -0.23 -10.42 2.69
N ILE A 110 0.27 -10.53 1.46
CA ILE A 110 -0.56 -10.45 0.23
C ILE A 110 -1.54 -11.63 0.19
N TYR A 111 -1.07 -12.84 0.49
CA TYR A 111 -1.92 -14.03 0.50
C TYR A 111 -3.05 -13.90 1.54
N ARG A 112 -2.76 -13.34 2.72
CA ARG A 112 -3.80 -13.05 3.71
C ARG A 112 -4.84 -12.06 3.18
N ALA A 113 -4.41 -10.95 2.57
CA ALA A 113 -5.32 -9.98 1.95
C ALA A 113 -6.21 -10.62 0.87
N MET A 114 -5.63 -11.47 0.00
CA MET A 114 -6.36 -12.24 -1.01
C MET A 114 -7.46 -13.13 -0.39
N LYS A 115 -7.17 -13.78 0.74
CA LYS A 115 -8.08 -14.72 1.39
C LYS A 115 -9.22 -14.03 2.13
N GLU A 116 -8.93 -12.92 2.78
CA GLU A 116 -9.86 -12.23 3.69
C GLU A 116 -10.75 -11.21 2.98
N THR A 117 -10.39 -10.75 1.78
CA THR A 117 -11.20 -9.78 1.04
C THR A 117 -12.40 -10.42 0.32
N ASP A 118 -13.52 -9.72 0.37
CA ASP A 118 -14.70 -9.96 -0.47
C ASP A 118 -14.67 -9.13 -1.77
N ASP A 119 -13.80 -8.13 -1.87
CA ASP A 119 -13.68 -7.29 -3.06
C ASP A 119 -12.94 -8.04 -4.20
N PRO A 120 -13.57 -8.23 -5.36
CA PRO A 120 -12.98 -8.99 -6.45
C PRO A 120 -11.75 -8.32 -7.08
N PHE A 121 -11.65 -6.98 -7.03
CA PHE A 121 -10.52 -6.25 -7.61
C PHE A 121 -9.28 -6.34 -6.73
N LEU A 122 -9.44 -6.16 -5.41
CA LEU A 122 -8.38 -6.38 -4.44
C LEU A 122 -7.91 -7.83 -4.44
N LYS A 123 -8.85 -8.79 -4.58
CA LYS A 123 -8.51 -10.21 -4.75
C LYS A 123 -7.69 -10.45 -6.01
N SER A 124 -8.12 -9.92 -7.16
CA SER A 124 -7.39 -10.00 -8.41
C SER A 124 -5.98 -9.42 -8.29
N GLU A 125 -5.82 -8.21 -7.76
CA GLU A 125 -4.51 -7.57 -7.62
C GLU A 125 -3.60 -8.35 -6.67
N SER A 126 -4.16 -8.91 -5.60
CA SER A 126 -3.41 -9.78 -4.70
C SER A 126 -2.87 -11.02 -5.42
N ILE A 127 -3.69 -11.68 -6.26
CA ILE A 127 -3.24 -12.85 -7.05
C ILE A 127 -2.16 -12.43 -8.04
N SER A 128 -2.35 -11.33 -8.77
CA SER A 128 -1.36 -10.77 -9.68
C SER A 128 -0.03 -10.48 -8.98
N ALA A 129 -0.07 -9.85 -7.80
CA ALA A 129 1.10 -9.55 -7.00
C ALA A 129 1.81 -10.82 -6.52
N LEU A 130 1.08 -11.84 -6.07
CA LEU A 130 1.64 -13.17 -5.74
C LEU A 130 2.36 -13.80 -6.93
N GLY A 131 1.83 -13.62 -8.15
CA GLY A 131 2.48 -14.01 -9.40
C GLY A 131 3.77 -13.22 -9.65
N LYS A 132 3.72 -11.88 -9.56
CA LYS A 132 4.87 -10.98 -9.77
C LYS A 132 6.05 -11.28 -8.83
N ILE A 133 5.77 -11.58 -7.57
CA ILE A 133 6.81 -11.94 -6.57
C ILE A 133 7.27 -13.40 -6.67
N GLY A 134 6.64 -14.21 -7.53
CA GLY A 134 7.01 -15.62 -7.74
C GLY A 134 6.66 -16.54 -6.57
N ALA A 135 5.55 -16.28 -5.86
CA ALA A 135 5.14 -17.05 -4.69
C ALA A 135 4.53 -18.42 -5.03
N LYS A 136 5.37 -19.34 -5.50
CA LYS A 136 4.99 -20.69 -5.98
C LYS A 136 4.19 -21.51 -4.99
N THR A 137 4.38 -21.29 -3.69
CA THR A 137 3.66 -22.00 -2.62
C THR A 137 2.14 -21.83 -2.72
N TYR A 138 1.66 -20.72 -3.29
CA TYR A 138 0.22 -20.44 -3.43
C TYR A 138 -0.37 -20.84 -4.79
N ALA A 139 0.46 -21.34 -5.72
CA ALA A 139 0.02 -21.64 -7.09
C ALA A 139 -1.10 -22.68 -7.16
N HIS A 140 -1.07 -23.69 -6.29
CA HIS A 140 -2.13 -24.70 -6.24
C HIS A 140 -3.48 -24.08 -5.91
N GLU A 141 -3.53 -23.20 -4.91
CA GLU A 141 -4.78 -22.56 -4.49
C GLU A 141 -5.32 -21.59 -5.53
N ILE A 142 -4.44 -20.81 -6.17
CA ILE A 142 -4.81 -19.93 -7.29
C ILE A 142 -5.42 -20.76 -8.44
N SER A 143 -4.85 -21.93 -8.75
CA SER A 143 -5.42 -22.82 -9.77
C SER A 143 -6.81 -23.34 -9.41
N LEU A 144 -7.10 -23.56 -8.11
CA LEU A 144 -8.43 -23.95 -7.64
C LEU A 144 -9.42 -22.80 -7.73
N ILE A 145 -9.00 -21.56 -7.43
CA ILE A 145 -9.83 -20.36 -7.62
C ILE A 145 -10.26 -20.26 -9.10
N LEU A 146 -9.29 -20.30 -10.03
CA LEU A 146 -9.58 -20.23 -11.46
C LEU A 146 -10.53 -21.34 -11.91
N LYS A 147 -10.27 -22.59 -11.49
CA LYS A 147 -11.14 -23.73 -11.79
C LYS A 147 -12.57 -23.48 -11.29
N ASN A 148 -12.74 -23.01 -10.05
CA ASN A 148 -14.07 -22.79 -9.48
C ASN A 148 -14.83 -21.66 -10.18
N LEU A 149 -14.15 -20.60 -10.62
CA LEU A 149 -14.75 -19.53 -11.42
C LEU A 149 -15.30 -20.05 -12.75
N THR A 150 -14.59 -20.96 -13.41
CA THR A 150 -15.07 -21.54 -14.69
C THR A 150 -16.30 -22.43 -14.53
N LEU A 151 -16.51 -23.02 -13.35
CA LEU A 151 -17.65 -23.89 -13.04
C LEU A 151 -18.89 -23.11 -12.60
N SER A 152 -18.69 -21.97 -11.92
CA SER A 152 -19.77 -21.14 -11.38
C SER A 152 -20.16 -20.04 -12.39
N ARG A 153 -21.13 -20.33 -13.28
CA ARG A 153 -21.78 -19.30 -14.10
C ARG A 153 -22.81 -18.52 -13.26
N GLY A 154 -22.35 -17.52 -12.53
CA GLY A 154 -23.18 -16.63 -11.70
C GLY A 154 -23.57 -15.31 -12.40
N ASN A 155 -24.39 -14.50 -11.72
CA ASN A 155 -24.88 -13.19 -12.22
C ASN A 155 -23.84 -12.05 -12.13
N ASP A 156 -22.74 -12.21 -11.39
CA ASP A 156 -21.65 -11.22 -11.29
C ASP A 156 -20.49 -11.59 -12.23
N SER A 157 -20.66 -11.28 -13.51
CA SER A 157 -19.66 -11.55 -14.55
C SER A 157 -18.38 -10.74 -14.33
N ARG A 158 -18.51 -9.48 -13.89
CA ARG A 158 -17.38 -8.54 -13.81
C ARG A 158 -16.41 -8.90 -12.69
N GLY A 159 -16.93 -9.21 -11.49
CA GLY A 159 -16.09 -9.64 -10.38
C GLY A 159 -15.37 -10.96 -10.69
N ALA A 160 -16.08 -11.92 -11.30
CA ALA A 160 -15.48 -13.18 -11.72
C ALA A 160 -14.40 -13.00 -12.80
N GLU A 161 -14.64 -12.12 -13.79
CA GLU A 161 -13.67 -11.76 -14.83
C GLU A 161 -12.41 -11.11 -14.23
N ALA A 162 -12.57 -10.20 -13.27
CA ALA A 162 -11.44 -9.58 -12.59
C ALA A 162 -10.58 -10.64 -11.88
N ILE A 163 -11.18 -11.50 -11.06
CA ILE A 163 -10.42 -12.56 -10.36
C ILE A 163 -9.76 -13.52 -11.37
N ALA A 164 -10.44 -13.87 -12.46
CA ALA A 164 -9.88 -14.71 -13.51
C ALA A 164 -8.67 -14.05 -14.20
N PHE A 165 -8.71 -12.73 -14.44
CA PHE A 165 -7.58 -11.97 -14.96
C PHE A 165 -6.37 -12.02 -14.04
N GLY A 166 -6.56 -11.91 -12.72
CA GLY A 166 -5.44 -12.05 -11.77
C GLY A 166 -4.80 -13.45 -11.76
N CYS A 167 -5.55 -14.49 -12.13
CA CYS A 167 -5.06 -15.88 -12.12
C CYS A 167 -4.21 -16.30 -13.33
N ILE A 168 -4.10 -15.46 -14.37
CA ILE A 168 -3.44 -15.78 -15.66
C ILE A 168 -2.19 -14.93 -15.88
#